data_AF-M4BH58-F1
#
_entry.id   AF-M4BH58-F1
#
_cell.length_a   1.000
_cell.length_b   1.000
_cell.length_c   1.000
_cell.angle_alpha   90.00
_cell.angle_beta   90.00
_cell.angle_gamma   90.00
#
_symmetry.space_group_name_H-M   'P 1'
#
loop_
_entity.id
_entity.type
_entity.pdbx_description
1 polymer ?
#
loop_
_entity_poly.entity_id
_entity_poly.type
_entity_poly.pdbx_seq_one_letter_code
_entity_poly.pdbx_strand_id
1 'polypeptide(L)'
;MYVVQETGDAIFVPSGWYHQVKNLKDTISINHNWFNGYNIREVWGFLKREYAAVEHELDDLKEIGLVGRDFVDQCQVVMLANTGMNYVEFRELLYAKTIKMLSWCEHPENSDRMLVKRDLLSHLGYVSLSDTGTQKSTSAGPMWTCNWSYCVMLAAGPQTKQ
;
A
#
# COMPACT_ATOMS: atom_id res chain seq x y z
N MET A 1 -11.17 20.03 7.19
CA MET A 1 -10.53 20.88 6.17
C MET A 1 -11.23 20.63 4.85
N TYR A 2 -11.41 21.66 4.01
CA TYR A 2 -11.98 21.53 2.67
C TYR A 2 -11.02 22.18 1.66
N VAL A 3 -10.87 21.56 0.49
CA VAL A 3 -10.03 22.02 -0.60
C VAL A 3 -10.80 21.83 -1.92
N VAL A 4 -10.69 22.80 -2.82
CA VAL A 4 -11.20 22.69 -4.19
C VAL A 4 -10.02 22.32 -5.08
N GLN A 5 -10.15 21.23 -5.84
CA GLN A 5 -9.17 20.82 -6.83
C GLN A 5 -9.55 21.37 -8.20
N GLU A 6 -8.71 22.21 -8.80
CA GLU A 6 -8.90 22.71 -10.15
C GLU A 6 -8.22 21.79 -11.18
N THR A 7 -8.54 21.97 -12.47
CA THR A 7 -7.87 21.22 -13.55
C THR A 7 -6.36 21.46 -13.53
N GLY A 8 -5.60 20.38 -13.58
CA GLY A 8 -4.13 20.40 -13.50
C GLY A 8 -3.58 20.28 -12.08
N ASP A 9 -4.40 20.44 -11.04
CA ASP A 9 -3.95 20.28 -9.67
C ASP A 9 -3.68 18.81 -9.32
N ALA A 10 -2.67 18.62 -8.48
CA ALA A 10 -2.37 17.35 -7.82
C ALA A 10 -2.59 17.49 -6.31
N ILE A 11 -3.44 16.64 -5.73
CA ILE A 11 -3.62 16.60 -4.27
C ILE A 11 -2.94 15.36 -3.72
N PHE A 12 -2.03 15.57 -2.77
CA PHE A 12 -1.46 14.51 -1.95
C PHE A 12 -2.31 14.29 -0.70
N VAL A 13 -2.87 13.10 -0.56
CA VAL A 13 -3.58 12.68 0.64
C VAL A 13 -2.69 11.73 1.45
N PRO A 14 -2.29 12.08 2.68
CA PRO A 14 -1.46 11.22 3.49
C PRO A 14 -2.17 9.91 3.89
N SER A 15 -1.38 8.84 4.08
CA SER A 15 -1.89 7.56 4.58
C SER A 15 -2.68 7.74 5.89
N GLY A 16 -3.82 7.04 6.00
CA GLY A 16 -4.69 7.06 7.19
C GLY A 16 -5.62 8.28 7.30
N TRP A 17 -5.63 9.18 6.32
CA TRP A 17 -6.53 10.32 6.33
C TRP A 17 -7.91 9.96 5.77
N TYR A 18 -8.93 10.13 6.60
CA TYR A 18 -10.32 10.10 6.16
C TYR A 18 -10.61 11.29 5.24
N HIS A 19 -11.11 11.01 4.03
CA HIS A 19 -11.42 12.03 3.04
C HIS A 19 -12.66 11.66 2.24
N GLN A 20 -13.39 12.69 1.80
CA GLN A 20 -14.56 12.54 0.94
C GLN A 20 -14.38 13.46 -0.27
N VAL A 21 -14.65 12.92 -1.46
CA VAL A 21 -14.55 13.66 -2.72
C VAL A 21 -15.94 13.86 -3.29
N LYS A 22 -16.23 15.08 -3.74
CA LYS A 22 -17.45 15.42 -4.45
C LYS A 22 -17.09 16.19 -5.73
N ASN A 23 -17.46 15.65 -6.88
CA ASN A 23 -17.32 16.32 -8.16
C ASN A 23 -18.36 17.46 -8.23
N LEU A 24 -17.89 18.70 -8.41
CA LEU A 24 -18.75 19.89 -8.52
C LEU A 24 -19.21 20.16 -9.96
N LYS A 25 -18.51 19.58 -10.94
CA LYS A 25 -18.75 19.65 -12.39
C LYS A 25 -18.40 18.29 -13.01
N ASP A 26 -18.67 18.11 -14.31
CA ASP A 26 -18.17 16.95 -15.05
C ASP A 26 -16.65 16.89 -14.94
N THR A 27 -16.14 15.83 -14.31
CA THR A 27 -14.76 15.72 -13.87
C THR A 27 -14.19 14.37 -14.29
N ILE A 28 -13.01 14.40 -14.91
CA ILE A 28 -12.17 13.22 -15.08
C ILE A 28 -10.98 13.38 -14.14
N SER A 29 -10.68 12.36 -13.35
CA SER A 29 -9.51 12.37 -12.48
C SER A 29 -8.80 11.03 -12.47
N ILE A 30 -7.48 11.05 -12.29
CA ILE A 30 -6.67 9.85 -12.10
C ILE A 30 -6.21 9.83 -10.64
N ASN A 31 -6.35 8.68 -10.01
CA ASN A 31 -5.93 8.43 -8.64
C ASN A 31 -4.91 7.29 -8.61
N HIS A 32 -3.75 7.53 -7.99
CA HIS A 32 -2.80 6.47 -7.68
C HIS A 32 -2.53 6.37 -6.19
N ASN A 33 -2.78 5.17 -5.67
CA ASN A 33 -2.37 4.74 -4.35
C ASN A 33 -0.94 4.18 -4.43
N TRP A 34 -0.01 4.69 -3.62
CA TRP A 34 1.37 4.21 -3.56
C TRP A 34 1.87 4.10 -2.13
N PHE A 35 2.91 3.30 -1.91
CA PHE A 35 3.61 3.18 -0.63
C PHE A 35 5.12 3.30 -0.81
N ASN A 36 5.84 3.53 0.28
CA ASN A 36 7.29 3.66 0.31
C ASN A 36 7.85 3.01 1.58
N GLY A 37 9.15 3.20 1.84
CA GLY A 37 9.82 2.59 3.01
C GLY A 37 9.23 3.02 4.36
N TYR A 38 8.65 4.22 4.44
CA TYR A 38 8.15 4.78 5.69
C TYR A 38 6.85 4.11 6.17
N ASN A 39 6.00 3.63 5.26
CA ASN A 39 4.73 2.98 5.58
C ASN A 39 4.70 1.48 5.27
N ILE A 40 5.87 0.86 5.09
CA ILE A 40 5.97 -0.55 4.71
C ILE A 40 5.41 -1.49 5.79
N ARG A 41 5.47 -1.09 7.07
CA ARG A 41 4.95 -1.87 8.20
C ARG A 41 3.43 -1.90 8.19
N GLU A 42 2.81 -0.78 7.86
CA GLU A 42 1.36 -0.61 7.73
C GLU A 42 0.85 -1.43 6.55
N VAL A 43 1.56 -1.39 5.42
CA VAL A 43 1.29 -2.25 4.25
C VAL A 43 1.38 -3.72 4.64
N TRP A 44 2.43 -4.15 5.35
CA TRP A 44 2.54 -5.53 5.83
C TRP A 44 1.38 -5.92 6.77
N GLY A 45 1.02 -5.04 7.70
CA GLY A 45 -0.12 -5.25 8.60
C GLY A 45 -1.44 -5.38 7.84
N PHE A 46 -1.62 -4.62 6.77
CA PHE A 46 -2.76 -4.74 5.86
C PHE A 46 -2.78 -6.08 5.14
N LEU A 47 -1.69 -6.43 4.44
CA LEU A 47 -1.62 -7.67 3.66
C LEU A 47 -1.92 -8.89 4.54
N LYS A 48 -1.46 -8.88 5.80
CA LYS A 48 -1.81 -9.91 6.79
C LYS A 48 -3.29 -10.02 7.09
N ARG A 49 -3.97 -8.89 7.25
CA ARG A 49 -5.41 -8.88 7.53
C ARG A 49 -6.22 -9.34 6.32
N GLU A 50 -5.84 -8.92 5.12
CA GLU A 50 -6.55 -9.35 3.91
C GLU A 50 -6.34 -10.82 3.64
N TYR A 51 -5.12 -11.33 3.82
CA TYR A 51 -4.88 -12.75 3.65
C TYR A 51 -5.71 -13.56 4.65
N ALA A 52 -5.76 -13.15 5.93
CA ALA A 52 -6.60 -13.81 6.93
C ALA A 52 -8.10 -13.71 6.60
N ALA A 53 -8.55 -12.59 6.03
CA ALA A 53 -9.93 -12.42 5.58
C ALA A 53 -10.22 -13.37 4.40
N VAL A 54 -9.33 -13.45 3.41
CA VAL A 54 -9.46 -14.39 2.28
C VAL A 54 -9.46 -15.84 2.75
N GLU A 55 -8.57 -16.21 3.68
CA GLU A 55 -8.55 -17.56 4.27
C GLU A 55 -9.87 -17.89 4.96
N HIS A 56 -10.47 -16.92 5.66
CA HIS A 56 -11.77 -17.10 6.30
C HIS A 56 -12.91 -17.21 5.28
N GLU A 57 -12.94 -16.35 4.25
CA GLU A 57 -13.99 -16.35 3.22
C GLU A 57 -13.96 -17.61 2.34
N LEU A 58 -12.83 -18.30 2.24
CA LEU A 58 -12.69 -19.53 1.44
C LEU A 58 -12.75 -20.81 2.28
N ASP A 59 -12.93 -20.72 3.60
CA ASP A 59 -12.77 -21.85 4.53
C ASP A 59 -13.72 -23.02 4.21
N ASP A 60 -14.93 -22.72 3.75
CA ASP A 60 -15.95 -23.69 3.34
C ASP A 60 -15.50 -24.57 2.15
N LEU A 61 -14.65 -24.06 1.28
CA LEU A 61 -14.12 -24.83 0.15
C LEU A 61 -13.22 -26.00 0.60
N LYS A 62 -12.75 -26.01 1.84
CA LYS A 62 -12.01 -27.16 2.40
C LYS A 62 -12.88 -28.40 2.47
N GLU A 63 -14.19 -28.25 2.69
CA GLU A 63 -15.13 -29.38 2.78
C GLU A 63 -15.29 -30.12 1.45
N ILE A 64 -15.11 -29.41 0.33
CA ILE A 64 -15.15 -29.98 -1.03
C ILE A 64 -13.76 -30.43 -1.51
N GLY A 65 -12.74 -30.40 -0.65
CA GLY A 65 -11.41 -30.94 -0.91
C GLY A 65 -10.34 -29.92 -1.29
N LEU A 66 -10.63 -28.61 -1.26
CA LEU A 66 -9.60 -27.59 -1.46
C LEU A 66 -8.78 -27.41 -0.18
N VAL A 67 -7.68 -28.15 -0.05
CA VAL A 67 -6.86 -28.19 1.18
C VAL A 67 -5.36 -28.09 0.91
N GLY A 68 -4.58 -27.88 1.97
CA GLY A 68 -3.11 -27.87 1.89
C GLY A 68 -2.59 -26.74 1.00
N ARG A 69 -1.69 -27.07 0.07
CA ARG A 69 -1.07 -26.07 -0.81
C ARG A 69 -2.07 -25.45 -1.79
N ASP A 70 -2.99 -26.23 -2.34
CA ASP A 70 -3.96 -25.73 -3.32
C ASP A 70 -4.87 -24.67 -2.69
N PHE A 71 -5.23 -24.83 -1.41
CA PHE A 71 -5.95 -23.81 -0.65
C PHE A 71 -5.14 -22.53 -0.47
N VAL A 72 -3.87 -22.64 -0.08
CA VAL A 72 -2.97 -21.49 0.12
C VAL A 72 -2.75 -20.75 -1.20
N ASP A 73 -2.54 -21.47 -2.29
CA ASP A 73 -2.34 -20.90 -3.63
C ASP A 73 -3.62 -20.17 -4.08
N GLN A 74 -4.80 -20.75 -3.84
CA GLN A 74 -6.06 -20.09 -4.13
C GLN A 74 -6.26 -18.82 -3.29
N CYS A 75 -5.86 -18.84 -2.01
CA CYS A 75 -5.88 -17.64 -1.17
C CYS A 75 -4.96 -16.56 -1.73
N GLN A 76 -3.76 -16.90 -2.23
CA GLN A 76 -2.86 -15.93 -2.86
C GLN A 76 -3.43 -15.33 -4.15
N VAL A 77 -4.19 -16.11 -4.93
CA VAL A 77 -4.88 -15.63 -6.15
C VAL A 77 -5.99 -14.64 -5.79
N VAL A 78 -6.86 -14.99 -4.84
CA VAL A 78 -7.95 -14.11 -4.41
C VAL A 78 -7.41 -12.86 -3.73
N MET A 79 -6.38 -13.00 -2.89
CA MET A 79 -5.68 -11.86 -2.30
C MET A 79 -5.14 -10.92 -3.37
N LEU A 80 -4.45 -11.45 -4.40
CA LEU A 80 -3.92 -10.64 -5.50
C LEU A 80 -5.03 -9.83 -6.20
N ALA A 81 -6.17 -10.47 -6.46
CA ALA A 81 -7.30 -9.80 -7.09
C ALA A 81 -7.90 -8.69 -6.21
N ASN A 82 -7.96 -8.90 -4.89
CA ASN A 82 -8.57 -7.97 -3.94
C ASN A 82 -7.68 -6.78 -3.61
N THR A 83 -6.37 -7.02 -3.44
CA THR A 83 -5.43 -6.01 -2.92
C THR A 83 -4.52 -5.43 -3.99
N GLY A 84 -4.46 -6.07 -5.16
CA GLY A 84 -3.49 -5.77 -6.21
C GLY A 84 -2.07 -6.27 -5.92
N MET A 85 -1.85 -7.00 -4.81
CA MET A 85 -0.55 -7.56 -4.44
C MET A 85 -0.68 -8.72 -3.44
N ASN A 86 -0.09 -9.87 -3.75
CA ASN A 86 -0.03 -11.00 -2.83
C ASN A 86 1.32 -11.07 -2.08
N TYR A 87 1.51 -12.07 -1.21
CA TYR A 87 2.76 -12.17 -0.44
C TYR A 87 3.98 -12.48 -1.30
N VAL A 88 3.80 -13.25 -2.37
CA VAL A 88 4.90 -13.59 -3.29
C VAL A 88 5.39 -12.31 -3.95
N GLU A 89 4.50 -11.52 -4.54
CA GLU A 89 4.86 -10.27 -5.18
C GLU A 89 5.42 -9.23 -4.21
N PHE A 90 4.85 -9.14 -2.99
CA PHE A 90 5.37 -8.25 -1.96
C PHE A 90 6.82 -8.61 -1.57
N ARG A 91 7.11 -9.91 -1.41
CA ARG A 91 8.47 -10.39 -1.14
C ARG A 91 9.42 -10.09 -2.29
N GLU A 92 9.01 -10.38 -3.53
CA GLU A 92 9.85 -10.12 -4.71
C GLU A 92 10.15 -8.63 -4.86
N LEU A 93 9.17 -7.75 -4.57
CA LEU A 93 9.38 -6.31 -4.54
C LEU A 93 10.45 -5.92 -3.50
N LEU A 94 10.37 -6.46 -2.28
CA LEU A 94 11.36 -6.18 -1.23
C LEU A 94 12.76 -6.66 -1.60
N TYR A 95 12.89 -7.84 -2.20
CA TYR A 95 14.18 -8.33 -2.69
C TYR A 95 14.75 -7.47 -3.80
N ALA A 96 13.94 -7.12 -4.80
CA ALA A 96 14.37 -6.26 -5.90
C ALA A 96 14.85 -4.88 -5.38
N LYS A 97 14.15 -4.30 -4.40
CA LYS A 97 14.59 -3.04 -3.77
C LYS A 97 15.87 -3.20 -2.97
N THR A 98 16.00 -4.28 -2.20
CA THR A 98 17.20 -4.55 -1.40
C THR A 98 18.42 -4.72 -2.28
N ILE A 99 18.34 -5.53 -3.34
CA ILE A 99 19.43 -5.73 -4.31
C ILE A 99 19.85 -4.41 -4.94
N LYS A 100 18.87 -3.59 -5.37
CA LYS A 100 19.16 -2.26 -5.90
C LYS A 100 19.85 -1.37 -4.87
N MET A 101 19.40 -1.34 -3.62
CA MET A 101 20.03 -0.52 -2.57
C MET A 101 21.46 -0.97 -2.27
N LEU A 102 21.72 -2.28 -2.26
CA LEU A 102 23.06 -2.83 -2.04
C LEU A 102 24.01 -2.45 -3.18
N SER A 103 23.58 -2.55 -4.45
CA SER A 103 24.41 -2.17 -5.59
C SER A 103 24.79 -0.68 -5.59
N TRP A 104 23.92 0.18 -5.06
CA TRP A 104 24.22 1.61 -4.90
C TRP A 104 25.26 1.87 -3.80
N CYS A 105 25.35 1.00 -2.79
CA CYS A 105 26.31 1.12 -1.70
C CYS A 105 27.73 0.69 -2.07
N GLU A 106 27.90 -0.09 -3.14
CA GLU A 106 29.18 -0.62 -3.61
C GLU A 106 29.98 0.40 -4.45
N HIS A 107 29.39 1.54 -4.83
CA HIS A 107 30.07 2.65 -5.50
C HIS A 107 30.47 3.75 -4.49
N PRO A 108 31.76 3.87 -4.11
CA PRO A 108 32.20 4.65 -2.94
C PRO A 108 32.30 6.18 -3.16
N GLU A 109 32.09 6.67 -4.38
CA GLU A 109 32.23 8.09 -4.74
C GLU A 109 31.01 8.97 -4.33
N ASN A 110 29.92 8.38 -3.84
CA ASN A 110 28.63 9.07 -3.76
C ASN A 110 28.33 9.61 -2.33
N SER A 111 28.26 10.94 -2.20
CA SER A 111 27.98 11.67 -0.94
C SER A 111 26.66 11.21 -0.26
N ASP A 112 25.72 10.67 -1.04
CA ASP A 112 24.43 10.12 -0.60
C ASP A 112 24.54 8.90 0.34
N ARG A 113 25.70 8.24 0.42
CA ARG A 113 25.90 7.07 1.29
C ARG A 113 25.64 7.38 2.78
N MET A 114 25.91 8.61 3.22
CA MET A 114 25.67 9.06 4.59
C MET A 114 24.18 9.31 4.86
N LEU A 115 23.43 9.78 3.86
CA LEU A 115 21.98 9.99 3.97
C LEU A 115 21.25 8.64 4.05
N VAL A 116 21.58 7.69 3.16
CA VAL A 116 20.98 6.35 3.16
C VAL A 116 21.26 5.59 4.46
N LYS A 117 22.50 5.67 5.00
CA LYS A 117 22.83 5.08 6.31
C LYS A 117 22.07 5.74 7.46
N ARG A 118 21.92 7.06 7.45
CA ARG A 118 21.13 7.78 8.47
C ARG A 118 19.65 7.41 8.41
N ASP A 119 19.07 7.33 7.22
CA ASP A 119 17.67 6.90 7.04
C ASP A 119 17.46 5.46 7.50
N LEU A 120 18.34 4.53 7.11
CA LEU A 120 18.27 3.13 7.58
C LEU A 120 18.37 3.01 9.10
N LEU A 121 19.33 3.71 9.73
CA LEU A 121 19.51 3.65 11.19
C LEU A 121 18.35 4.29 11.95
N SER A 122 17.80 5.40 11.45
CA SER A 122 16.62 6.03 12.05
C SER A 122 15.36 5.16 11.90
N HIS A 123 15.18 4.50 10.76
CA HIS A 123 14.08 3.57 10.53
C HIS A 123 14.18 2.32 11.39
N LEU A 124 15.36 1.69 11.48
CA LEU A 124 15.59 0.54 12.35
C LEU A 124 15.37 0.87 13.83
N GLY A 125 15.71 2.09 14.26
CA GLY A 125 15.42 2.58 15.61
C GLY A 125 13.92 2.71 15.91
N TYR A 126 13.11 3.14 14.92
CA TYR A 126 11.66 3.24 15.07
C TYR A 126 10.98 1.86 15.15
N VAL A 127 11.48 0.89 14.38
CA VAL A 127 10.99 -0.50 14.41
C VAL A 127 11.18 -1.13 15.79
N SER A 128 12.31 -0.87 16.47
CA SER A 128 12.58 -1.42 17.80
C SER A 128 11.73 -0.80 18.93
N LEU A 129 11.15 0.38 18.75
CA LEU A 129 10.39 1.11 19.79
C LEU A 129 8.88 0.79 19.78
N SER A 130 8.38 0.22 18.69
CA SER A 130 6.94 0.13 18.42
C SER A 130 6.39 -1.30 18.50
N ASP A 131 7.15 -2.23 19.07
CA ASP A 131 6.72 -3.60 19.39
C ASP A 131 5.90 -3.72 20.68
N THR A 132 5.51 -2.60 21.31
CA THR A 132 4.69 -2.57 22.54
C THR A 132 3.26 -2.03 22.35
N GLY A 133 2.80 -1.79 21.11
CA GLY A 133 1.49 -1.20 20.84
C GLY A 133 0.40 -2.19 20.42
N THR A 134 -0.56 -2.45 21.31
CA THR A 134 -1.80 -3.23 21.06
C THR A 134 -2.54 -2.75 19.80
N GLN A 135 -2.81 -3.67 18.85
CA GLN A 135 -3.66 -3.40 17.68
C GLN A 135 -5.12 -3.27 18.12
N LYS A 136 -5.72 -2.08 17.94
CA LYS A 136 -7.18 -1.91 18.03
C LYS A 136 -7.81 -2.27 16.68
N SER A 137 -8.70 -3.25 16.68
CA SER A 137 -9.59 -3.54 15.58
C SER A 137 -10.55 -2.36 15.38
N THR A 138 -10.67 -1.87 14.15
CA THR A 138 -11.72 -0.94 13.76
C THR A 138 -12.47 -1.55 12.60
N SER A 139 -13.73 -1.91 12.86
CA SER A 139 -14.72 -2.23 11.84
C SER A 139 -15.14 -0.93 11.17
N ALA A 140 -14.93 -0.79 9.86
CA ALA A 140 -15.48 0.32 9.08
C ALA A 140 -16.17 -0.24 7.85
N GLY A 141 -17.42 0.20 7.63
CA GLY A 141 -18.23 -0.10 6.46
C GLY A 141 -17.65 0.49 5.16
N PRO A 142 -18.43 0.52 4.06
CA PRO A 142 -17.93 0.73 2.70
C PRO A 142 -17.57 2.20 2.47
N MET A 143 -16.42 2.61 2.99
CA MET A 143 -15.76 3.85 2.65
C MET A 143 -14.43 3.44 2.03
N TRP A 144 -14.17 3.85 0.79
CA TRP A 144 -12.94 3.55 0.06
C TRP A 144 -11.75 4.27 0.71
N THR A 145 -11.32 3.82 1.88
CA THR A 145 -10.15 4.35 2.56
C THR A 145 -8.99 3.40 2.30
N CYS A 146 -8.06 3.81 1.44
CA CYS A 146 -6.79 3.11 1.32
C CYS A 146 -5.90 3.52 2.51
N ASN A 147 -6.13 2.89 3.67
CA ASN A 147 -5.56 3.32 4.95
C ASN A 147 -4.04 3.16 5.07
N TRP A 148 -3.38 2.51 4.11
CA TRP A 148 -1.93 2.27 4.10
C TRP A 148 -1.20 2.96 2.94
N SER A 149 -1.90 3.59 2.01
CA SER A 149 -1.27 4.19 0.83
C SER A 149 -1.49 5.70 0.76
N TYR A 150 -0.51 6.36 0.14
CA TYR A 150 -0.63 7.74 -0.27
C TYR A 150 -1.45 7.81 -1.53
N CYS A 151 -2.38 8.74 -1.59
CA CYS A 151 -3.22 8.96 -2.75
C CYS A 151 -2.79 10.26 -3.44
N VAL A 152 -2.51 10.19 -4.74
CA VAL A 152 -2.38 11.38 -5.58
C VAL A 152 -3.56 11.42 -6.54
N MET A 153 -4.39 12.46 -6.44
CA MET A 153 -5.47 12.73 -7.38
C MET A 153 -5.05 13.82 -8.35
N LEU A 154 -5.16 13.57 -9.65
CA LEU A 154 -4.94 14.53 -10.74
C LEU A 154 -6.26 14.82 -11.42
N ALA A 155 -6.66 16.09 -11.50
CA ALA A 155 -7.86 16.50 -12.24
C ALA A 155 -7.51 16.82 -13.70
N ALA A 156 -8.13 16.12 -14.64
CA ALA A 156 -8.01 16.38 -16.07
C ALA A 156 -9.19 17.26 -16.55
N GLY A 157 -8.89 18.17 -17.48
CA GLY A 157 -9.90 19.05 -18.09
C GLY A 157 -10.82 18.29 -19.06
N PRO A 158 -11.92 18.92 -19.52
CA PRO A 158 -12.82 18.30 -20.48
C PRO A 158 -12.06 17.89 -21.75
N GLN A 159 -12.24 16.64 -22.19
CA GLN A 159 -11.81 16.24 -23.52
C GLN A 159 -12.75 16.90 -24.54
N THR A 160 -12.31 17.98 -25.17
CA THR A 160 -12.91 18.41 -26.43
C THR A 160 -12.72 17.27 -27.43
N LYS A 161 -13.79 16.52 -27.71
CA LYS A 161 -13.84 15.67 -28.90
C LYS A 161 -13.60 16.58 -30.11
N GLN A 162 -12.45 16.41 -30.77
CA GLN A 162 -12.27 16.85 -32.16
C GLN A 162 -13.06 15.93 -33.07
#